data_AF-A0A352WBZ3-F1
#
_entry.id   AF-A0A352WBZ3-F1
#
_cell.length_a   1.000
_cell.length_b   1.000
_cell.length_c   1.000
_cell.angle_alpha   90.00
_cell.angle_beta   90.00
_cell.angle_gamma   90.00
#
_symmetry.space_group_name_H-M   'P 1'
#
loop_
_entity.id
_entity.type
_entity.pdbx_description
1 polymer ?
#
loop_
_entity_poly.entity_id
_entity_poly.type
_entity_poly.pdbx_seq_one_letter_code
_entity_poly.pdbx_strand_id
1 'polypeptide(L)' 'ISGGTTELLRVARCQAIWEINLLGGSTDLSAGQFIDRVGQALGLPFPAGPHLEQ' A
#
# COMPACT_ATOMS: atom_id res chain seq x y z
N ILE A 1 0.25 -2.00 -3.68
CA ILE A 1 -0.19 -1.26 -2.47
C ILE A 1 -0.75 -2.28 -1.50
N SER A 2 -0.45 -2.16 -0.21
CA SER A 2 -0.94 -3.04 0.85
C SER A 2 -1.36 -2.20 2.07
N GLY A 3 -1.86 -2.88 3.11
CA GLY A 3 -2.06 -2.28 4.43
C GLY A 3 -0.80 -1.56 4.93
N GLY A 4 0.37 -2.16 4.77
CA GLY A 4 1.63 -1.66 5.35
C GLY A 4 2.55 -0.91 4.38
N THR A 5 2.33 -0.98 3.06
CA THR A 5 3.28 -0.41 2.08
C THR A 5 2.57 0.27 0.91
N THR A 6 3.21 1.28 0.35
CA THR A 6 2.79 1.95 -0.88
C THR A 6 4.04 2.25 -1.68
N GLU A 7 4.38 1.36 -2.61
CA GLU A 7 5.62 1.37 -3.39
C GLU A 7 5.31 1.09 -4.86
N LEU A 8 6.09 1.70 -5.74
CA LEU A 8 6.11 1.46 -7.18
C LEU A 8 7.45 0.82 -7.55
N LEU A 9 7.38 -0.42 -8.04
CA LEU A 9 8.56 -1.20 -8.42
C LEU A 9 8.61 -1.37 -9.93
N ARG A 10 9.79 -1.13 -10.52
CA ARG A 10 10.12 -1.58 -11.88
C ARG A 10 10.77 -2.95 -11.79
N VAL A 11 10.11 -3.95 -12.34
CA VAL A 11 10.65 -5.31 -12.42
C VAL A 11 10.99 -5.63 -13.87
N ALA A 12 12.22 -6.04 -14.11
CA ALA A 12 12.69 -6.46 -15.43
C ALA A 12 13.42 -7.80 -15.32
N ARG A 13 13.26 -8.65 -16.35
CA ARG A 13 14.03 -9.89 -16.49
C ARG A 13 15.36 -9.54 -17.16
N CYS A 14 16.47 -9.84 -16.52
CA CYS A 14 17.79 -9.75 -17.15
C CYS A 14 18.43 -11.14 -17.16
N GLN A 15 18.44 -11.80 -18.32
CA GLN A 15 18.87 -13.19 -18.46
C GLN A 15 18.10 -14.13 -17.49
N ALA A 16 18.83 -14.82 -16.61
CA ALA A 16 18.28 -15.75 -15.63
C ALA A 16 17.90 -15.09 -14.29
N ILE A 17 18.15 -13.78 -14.12
CA ILE A 17 17.87 -13.05 -12.87
C ILE A 17 16.77 -12.01 -13.05
N TRP A 18 16.15 -11.63 -11.94
CA TRP A 18 15.20 -10.53 -11.87
C TRP A 18 15.89 -9.29 -11.32
N GLU A 19 15.75 -8.18 -12.03
CA GLU A 19 16.15 -6.86 -11.56
C GLU A 19 14.91 -6.14 -11.04
N ILE A 20 14.93 -5.77 -9.76
CA ILE A 20 13.82 -5.11 -9.07
C ILE A 20 14.32 -3.75 -8.59
N ASN A 21 13.74 -2.68 -9.11
CA ASN A 21 14.11 -1.31 -8.75
C ASN A 21 12.92 -0.60 -8.10
N LEU A 22 13.15 0.04 -6.97
CA LEU A 22 12.18 0.97 -6.36
C LEU A 22 12.21 2.28 -7.15
N LEU A 23 11.09 2.61 -7.80
CA LEU A 23 10.94 3.90 -8.51
C LEU A 23 10.41 4.99 -7.59
N GLY A 24 9.67 4.62 -6.56
CA GLY A 24 9.10 5.56 -5.59
C GLY A 24 8.20 4.85 -4.60
N GLY A 25 7.87 5.54 -3.51
CA GLY A 25 6.95 5.07 -2.50
C GLY A 25 6.44 6.21 -1.65
N SER A 26 5.52 5.92 -0.74
CA SER A 26 5.07 6.92 0.24
C SER A 26 6.23 7.31 1.15
N THR A 27 6.33 8.59 1.47
CA THR A 27 7.30 9.15 2.42
C THR A 27 6.76 9.23 3.85
N ASP A 28 5.47 8.91 4.02
CA ASP A 28 4.74 8.98 5.30
C ASP A 28 3.96 7.66 5.49
N LEU A 29 2.70 7.70 5.89
CA LEU A 29 1.83 6.53 5.97
C LEU A 29 1.64 5.86 4.60
N SER A 30 1.50 4.53 4.61
CA SER A 30 0.95 3.81 3.47
C SER A 30 -0.52 4.20 3.27
N ALA A 31 -1.02 4.03 2.05
CA ALA A 31 -2.44 4.24 1.75
C ALA A 31 -3.35 3.39 2.64
N GLY A 32 -2.99 2.12 2.88
CA GLY A 32 -3.76 1.24 3.76
C GLY A 32 -3.80 1.73 5.21
N GLN A 33 -2.67 2.16 5.77
CA GLN A 33 -2.64 2.74 7.13
C GLN A 33 -3.45 4.03 7.23
N PHE A 34 -3.42 4.87 6.21
CA PHE A 34 -4.26 6.07 6.18
C PHE A 34 -5.75 5.70 6.20
N ILE A 35 -6.17 4.75 5.36
CA ILE A 35 -7.54 4.24 5.30
C ILE A 35 -7.98 3.68 6.66
N ASP A 36 -7.15 2.86 7.30
CA ASP A 36 -7.47 2.28 8.60
C ASP A 36 -7.58 3.33 9.72
N ARG A 37 -6.76 4.38 9.70
CA ARG A 37 -6.86 5.49 10.68
C ARG A 37 -8.14 6.30 10.48
N VAL A 38 -8.52 6.58 9.24
CA VAL A 38 -9.80 7.24 8.93
C VAL A 38 -10.96 6.34 9.38
N GLY A 39 -10.92 5.05 9.07
CA GLY A 39 -11.93 4.09 9.49
C GLY A 39 -12.11 4.03 11.00
N GLN A 40 -11.01 3.99 11.75
CA GLN A 40 -11.06 4.05 13.21
C GLN A 40 -11.72 5.33 13.72
N ALA A 41 -11.36 6.49 13.15
CA ALA A 41 -11.97 7.78 13.52
C ALA A 41 -13.49 7.82 13.22
N LEU A 42 -13.94 7.06 12.23
CA LEU A 42 -15.35 6.90 11.86
C LEU A 42 -16.08 5.78 12.63
N GLY A 43 -15.39 5.06 13.52
CA GLY A 43 -15.97 3.94 14.28
C GLY A 43 -16.17 2.66 13.46
N LEU A 44 -15.49 2.51 12.32
CA LEU A 44 -15.54 1.31 11.48
C LEU A 44 -14.60 0.22 12.01
N PRO A 45 -14.95 -1.07 11.85
CA PRO A 45 -14.08 -2.15 12.28
C PRO A 45 -12.87 -2.30 11.34
N PHE A 46 -11.80 -2.90 11.88
CA PHE A 46 -10.63 -3.28 11.09
C PHE A 46 -10.85 -4.61 10.36
N PRO A 47 -10.38 -4.78 9.11
CA PRO A 47 -9.78 -3.75 8.24
C PRO A 47 -10.83 -2.78 7.71
N ALA A 48 -10.55 -1.47 7.72
CA ALA A 48 -11.57 -0.47 7.41
C ALA A 48 -11.86 -0.33 5.90
N GLY A 49 -10.92 -0.73 5.04
CA GLY A 49 -11.02 -0.60 3.58
C GLY A 49 -12.35 -1.10 3.00
N PRO A 50 -12.75 -2.36 3.24
CA PRO A 50 -14.01 -2.90 2.76
C PRO A 50 -15.27 -2.12 3.19
N HIS A 51 -15.21 -1.40 4.30
CA HIS A 51 -16.34 -0.60 4.79
C HIS A 51 -16.44 0.78 4.12
N LEU A 52 -15.36 1.25 3.48
CA LEU A 52 -15.26 2.55 2.82
C LEU A 52 -15.41 2.48 1.28
N GLU A 53 -15.15 1.32 0.67
CA GLU A 53 -15.18 1.10 -0.80
C GLU A 53 -16.59 0.85 -1.40
N GLN A 54 -17.60 1.66 -1.06
CA GLN A 54 -18.98 1.49 -1.56
C GLN A 54 -19.11 1.38 -3.09
#